data_AF-A0A097EHK5-F1
#
_entry.id   AF-A0A097EHK5-F1
#
_cell.length_a   1.000
_cell.length_b   1.000
_cell.length_c   1.000
_cell.angle_alpha   90.00
_cell.angle_beta   90.00
_cell.angle_gamma   90.00
#
_symmetry.space_group_name_H-M   'P 1'
#
loop_
_entity.id
_entity.type
_entity.pdbx_description
1 polymer ?
#
loop_
_entity_poly.entity_id
_entity_poly.type
_entity_poly.pdbx_seq_one_letter_code
_entity_poly.pdbx_strand_id
1 'polypeptide(L)'
;MGKKTKKAKLPKEVLGIRLPKELREAGGALLEKANSPQGREMLAAGLTMAAAAATAAVAKGRTKREAAGERPVPPVPPTTGAAPEPRRPPEPPQGTQTQPDPQAIADAVGKAAEALLGRLFGGKKA
;
A
#
# COMPACT_ATOMS: atom_id res chain seq x y z
N MET A 1 -42.50 -0.27 -5.74
CA MET A 1 -41.73 -0.13 -7.00
C MET A 1 -40.31 -0.65 -6.80
N GLY A 2 -40.08 -1.96 -6.94
CA GLY A 2 -38.77 -2.59 -6.73
C GLY A 2 -37.86 -2.40 -7.95
N LYS A 3 -36.79 -1.61 -7.79
CA LYS A 3 -35.78 -1.42 -8.84
C LYS A 3 -35.02 -2.73 -9.02
N LYS A 4 -35.29 -3.47 -10.10
CA LYS A 4 -34.56 -4.70 -10.44
C LYS A 4 -33.08 -4.37 -10.59
N THR A 5 -32.26 -4.83 -9.65
CA THR A 5 -30.80 -4.75 -9.72
C THR A 5 -30.34 -5.57 -10.92
N LYS A 6 -29.94 -4.89 -11.99
CA LYS A 6 -29.30 -5.55 -13.14
C LYS A 6 -28.00 -6.18 -12.61
N LYS A 7 -27.82 -7.48 -12.79
CA LYS A 7 -26.57 -8.19 -12.46
C LYS A 7 -25.39 -7.37 -12.98
N ALA A 8 -24.41 -7.11 -12.11
CA ALA A 8 -23.27 -6.28 -12.45
C ALA A 8 -22.40 -6.99 -13.50
N LYS A 9 -22.63 -6.70 -14.78
CA LYS A 9 -21.93 -7.36 -15.89
C LYS A 9 -20.85 -6.41 -16.41
N LEU A 10 -19.58 -6.75 -16.19
CA LEU A 10 -18.45 -5.97 -16.69
C LEU A 10 -18.39 -6.05 -18.23
N PRO A 11 -18.20 -4.91 -18.92
CA PRO A 11 -18.13 -4.86 -20.38
C PRO A 11 -16.88 -5.60 -20.90
N LYS A 12 -16.93 -6.02 -22.18
CA LYS A 12 -15.84 -6.81 -22.80
C LYS A 12 -14.53 -6.04 -22.91
N GLU A 13 -14.65 -4.73 -23.05
CA GLU A 13 -13.56 -3.80 -23.18
C GLU A 13 -13.74 -2.69 -22.15
N VAL A 14 -12.69 -2.41 -21.39
CA VAL A 14 -12.61 -1.30 -20.44
C VAL A 14 -11.36 -0.52 -20.81
N LEU A 15 -11.52 0.77 -21.13
CA LEU A 15 -10.42 1.65 -21.56
C LEU A 15 -9.60 1.09 -22.75
N GLY A 16 -10.27 0.41 -23.70
CA GLY A 16 -9.61 -0.20 -24.86
C GLY A 16 -8.92 -1.54 -24.60
N ILE A 17 -8.93 -2.03 -23.36
CA ILE A 17 -8.33 -3.32 -22.98
C ILE A 17 -9.41 -4.39 -22.95
N ARG A 18 -9.19 -5.48 -23.70
CA ARG A 18 -10.06 -6.66 -23.67
C ARG A 18 -9.92 -7.41 -22.36
N LEU A 19 -11.03 -7.53 -21.65
CA LEU A 19 -11.11 -8.34 -20.42
C LEU A 19 -11.47 -9.79 -20.78
N PRO A 20 -10.72 -10.80 -20.31
CA PRO A 20 -11.13 -12.20 -20.35
C PRO A 20 -12.51 -12.43 -19.71
N LYS A 21 -13.21 -13.49 -20.16
CA LYS A 21 -14.57 -13.82 -19.67
C LYS A 21 -14.57 -14.12 -18.16
N GLU A 22 -13.56 -14.85 -17.68
CA GLU A 22 -13.39 -15.22 -16.28
C GLU A 22 -13.25 -13.98 -15.37
N LEU A 23 -12.44 -13.00 -15.78
CA LEU A 23 -12.27 -11.75 -15.02
C LEU A 23 -13.55 -10.90 -15.00
N ARG A 24 -14.36 -10.95 -16.06
CA ARG A 24 -15.65 -10.27 -16.07
C ARG A 24 -16.66 -10.92 -15.14
N GLU A 25 -16.67 -12.24 -15.04
CA GLU A 25 -17.57 -12.97 -14.15
C GLU A 25 -17.14 -12.82 -12.69
N ALA A 26 -15.86 -13.02 -12.40
CA ALA A 26 -15.29 -12.83 -11.07
C ALA A 26 -15.42 -11.37 -10.61
N GLY A 27 -15.08 -10.42 -11.48
CA GLY A 27 -15.22 -8.99 -11.20
C GLY A 27 -16.69 -8.58 -11.02
N GLY A 28 -17.61 -9.16 -11.78
CA GLY A 28 -19.06 -8.92 -11.62
C GLY A 28 -19.58 -9.43 -10.27
N ALA A 29 -19.17 -10.62 -9.85
CA ALA A 29 -19.53 -11.18 -8.55
C ALA A 29 -18.94 -10.37 -7.38
N LEU A 30 -17.70 -9.88 -7.53
CA LEU A 30 -17.11 -8.96 -6.56
C LEU A 30 -17.85 -7.61 -6.54
N LEU A 31 -18.25 -7.08 -7.69
CA LEU A 31 -19.00 -5.83 -7.76
C LEU A 31 -20.39 -5.94 -7.13
N GLU A 32 -21.03 -7.11 -7.22
CA GLU A 32 -22.28 -7.38 -6.51
C GLU A 32 -22.07 -7.36 -4.99
N LYS A 33 -21.02 -8.02 -4.49
CA LYS A 33 -20.67 -7.98 -3.05
C LYS A 33 -20.30 -6.58 -2.58
N ALA A 34 -19.54 -5.85 -3.41
CA ALA A 34 -19.14 -4.46 -3.20
C ALA A 34 -20.32 -3.49 -3.19
N ASN A 35 -21.46 -3.84 -3.78
CA ASN A 35 -22.65 -3.00 -3.76
C ASN A 35 -23.50 -3.16 -2.50
N SER A 36 -23.17 -4.11 -1.62
CA SER A 36 -23.76 -4.20 -0.28
C SER A 36 -23.17 -3.13 0.67
N PRO A 37 -23.92 -2.68 1.70
CA PRO A 37 -23.41 -1.72 2.68
C PRO A 37 -22.10 -2.19 3.33
N GLN A 38 -22.07 -3.43 3.78
CA GLN A 38 -20.91 -4.04 4.41
C GLN A 38 -19.73 -4.21 3.43
N GLY A 39 -20.01 -4.55 2.17
CA GLY A 39 -18.98 -4.64 1.13
C GLY A 39 -18.34 -3.30 0.78
N ARG A 40 -19.11 -2.20 0.83
CA ARG A 40 -18.58 -0.84 0.61
C ARG A 40 -17.65 -0.42 1.73
N GLU A 41 -18.00 -0.72 2.98
CA GLU A 41 -17.14 -0.42 4.13
C GLU A 41 -15.81 -1.18 4.04
N MET A 42 -15.87 -2.48 3.71
CA MET A 42 -14.67 -3.30 3.53
C MET A 42 -13.79 -2.79 2.38
N LEU A 43 -14.40 -2.38 1.26
CA LEU A 43 -13.66 -1.78 0.15
C LEU A 43 -13.07 -0.42 0.52
N ALA A 44 -13.81 0.44 1.23
CA ALA A 44 -13.30 1.74 1.65
C ALA A 44 -12.13 1.60 2.63
N ALA A 45 -12.26 0.71 3.61
CA ALA A 45 -11.19 0.40 4.56
C ALA A 45 -9.97 -0.19 3.84
N GLY A 46 -10.17 -1.19 2.98
CA GLY A 46 -9.10 -1.81 2.21
C GLY A 46 -8.41 -0.84 1.24
N LEU A 47 -9.18 0.00 0.55
CA LEU A 47 -8.65 1.01 -0.37
C LEU A 47 -7.88 2.09 0.40
N THR A 48 -8.38 2.53 1.55
CA THR A 48 -7.69 3.53 2.39
C THR A 48 -6.36 2.97 2.90
N MET A 49 -6.35 1.73 3.35
CA MET A 49 -5.12 1.04 3.78
C MET A 49 -4.12 0.90 2.62
N ALA A 50 -4.59 0.43 1.46
CA ALA A 50 -3.75 0.29 0.28
C ALA A 50 -3.20 1.64 -0.22
N ALA A 51 -4.03 2.69 -0.22
CA ALA A 51 -3.63 4.04 -0.57
C ALA A 51 -2.60 4.58 0.43
N ALA A 52 -2.78 4.39 1.73
CA ALA A 52 -1.82 4.79 2.75
C ALA A 52 -0.47 4.07 2.59
N ALA A 53 -0.49 2.76 2.30
CA ALA A 53 0.73 2.00 2.05
C ALA A 53 1.44 2.46 0.75
N ALA A 54 0.68 2.70 -0.32
CA ALA A 54 1.22 3.18 -1.59
C ALA A 54 1.77 4.60 -1.47
N THR A 55 1.08 5.50 -0.78
CA THR A 55 1.56 6.87 -0.56
C THR A 55 2.78 6.90 0.35
N ALA A 56 2.89 6.03 1.35
CA ALA A 56 4.11 5.90 2.16
C ALA A 56 5.30 5.44 1.32
N ALA A 57 5.11 4.49 0.38
CA ALA A 57 6.16 4.05 -0.53
C ALA A 57 6.57 5.16 -1.54
N VAL A 58 5.60 5.89 -2.10
CA VAL A 58 5.85 7.01 -3.01
C VAL A 58 6.49 8.20 -2.28
N ALA A 59 6.07 8.50 -1.06
CA ALA A 59 6.67 9.56 -0.23
C ALA A 59 8.13 9.24 0.11
N LYS A 60 8.45 7.98 0.43
CA LYS A 60 9.84 7.52 0.64
C LYS A 60 10.68 7.61 -0.65
N GLY A 61 10.05 7.42 -1.81
CA GLY A 61 10.68 7.66 -3.12
C GLY A 61 10.90 9.16 -3.43
N ARG A 62 10.00 10.04 -2.96
CA ARG A 62 10.12 11.49 -3.12
C ARG A 62 11.14 12.10 -2.16
N THR A 63 11.24 11.66 -0.91
CA THR A 63 12.27 12.14 0.01
C THR A 63 13.68 11.76 -0.43
N LYS A 64 13.87 10.62 -1.12
CA LYS A 64 15.17 10.31 -1.78
C LYS A 64 15.47 11.23 -2.98
N ARG A 65 14.44 11.80 -3.62
CA ARG A 65 14.57 12.76 -4.72
C ARG A 65 14.73 14.21 -4.23
N GLU A 66 14.12 14.55 -3.09
CA GLU A 66 14.25 15.85 -2.41
C GLU A 66 15.49 15.93 -1.50
N ALA A 67 16.10 14.80 -1.11
CA ALA A 67 17.42 14.83 -0.46
C ALA A 67 18.57 15.32 -1.38
N ALA A 68 18.30 15.54 -2.67
CA ALA A 68 19.18 16.25 -3.59
C ALA A 68 18.87 17.75 -3.72
N GLY A 69 17.87 18.28 -3.00
CA GLY A 69 17.45 19.67 -3.04
C GLY A 69 16.76 20.10 -1.75
N GLU A 70 17.50 20.87 -0.96
CA GLU A 70 17.04 21.67 0.19
C GLU A 70 16.82 20.97 1.54
N ARG A 71 17.55 21.48 2.54
CA ARG A 71 17.56 21.02 3.94
C ARG A 71 16.29 21.49 4.66
N PRO A 72 15.55 20.62 5.37
CA PRO A 72 14.56 21.07 6.33
C PRO A 72 15.26 21.42 7.65
N VAL A 73 15.23 22.69 8.06
CA VAL A 73 15.50 23.07 9.45
C VAL A 73 14.30 22.64 10.31
N PRO A 74 14.51 21.89 11.41
CA PRO A 74 13.41 21.48 12.29
C PRO A 74 12.92 22.66 13.15
N PRO A 75 11.61 22.74 13.46
CA PRO A 75 11.09 23.74 14.39
C PRO A 75 11.57 23.44 15.82
N VAL A 76 12.11 24.46 16.47
CA VAL A 76 12.58 24.41 17.86
C VAL A 76 11.37 24.52 18.81
N PRO A 77 11.15 23.59 19.76
CA PRO A 77 10.14 23.79 20.81
C PRO A 77 10.63 24.81 21.86
N PRO A 78 9.72 25.56 22.52
CA PRO A 78 10.10 26.62 23.46
C PRO A 78 10.75 26.06 24.73
N THR A 79 11.84 26.70 25.14
CA THR A 79 12.59 26.44 26.35
C THR A 79 11.77 26.82 27.59
N THR A 80 11.34 25.83 28.38
CA THR A 80 10.96 26.03 29.79
C THR A 80 12.11 25.54 30.66
N GLY A 81 12.90 26.49 31.16
CA GLY A 81 13.91 26.21 32.18
C GLY A 81 13.25 26.13 33.57
N ALA A 82 13.51 25.03 34.29
CA ALA A 82 14.08 24.98 35.64
C ALA A 82 13.77 23.66 36.38
N ALA A 83 14.78 23.20 37.16
CA ALA A 83 14.77 22.24 38.27
C ALA A 83 15.18 20.77 38.00
N PRO A 84 15.88 20.13 38.96
CA PRO A 84 17.07 19.29 38.75
C PRO A 84 16.78 17.78 38.62
N GLU A 85 17.69 17.06 37.95
CA GLU A 85 17.62 15.60 37.71
C GLU A 85 17.50 14.75 38.99
N PRO A 86 16.54 13.82 39.06
CA PRO A 86 16.58 12.68 39.97
C PRO A 86 16.65 11.34 39.20
N ARG A 87 17.79 10.66 39.33
CA ARG A 87 18.08 9.21 39.17
C ARG A 87 17.21 8.40 38.19
N ARG A 88 17.78 7.98 37.05
CA ARG A 88 17.17 7.02 36.10
C ARG A 88 17.00 5.63 36.74
N PRO A 89 15.80 5.01 36.67
CA PRO A 89 15.62 3.57 36.86
C PRO A 89 16.18 2.77 35.65
N PRO A 90 16.54 1.49 35.80
CA PRO A 90 17.16 0.68 34.74
C PRO A 90 16.20 0.46 33.56
N GLU A 91 16.74 0.48 32.34
CA GLU A 91 16.00 0.29 31.09
C GLU A 91 15.32 -1.10 31.03
N PRO A 92 14.08 -1.21 30.54
CA PRO A 92 13.44 -2.51 30.30
C PRO A 92 14.16 -3.26 29.18
N PRO A 93 14.14 -4.61 29.21
CA PRO A 93 14.94 -5.43 28.31
C PRO A 93 14.60 -5.13 26.85
N GLN A 94 15.63 -4.89 26.04
CA GLN A 94 15.53 -4.85 24.59
C GLN A 94 15.08 -6.23 24.11
N GLY A 95 13.77 -6.47 24.16
CA GLY A 95 13.15 -7.56 23.42
C GLY A 95 13.54 -7.37 21.95
N THR A 96 13.98 -8.47 21.34
CA THR A 96 14.29 -8.64 19.92
C THR A 96 13.28 -7.95 19.01
N GLN A 97 13.43 -6.64 18.82
CA GLN A 97 12.88 -5.93 17.68
C GLN A 97 13.84 -6.22 16.54
N THR A 98 13.61 -7.35 15.87
CA THR A 98 14.01 -7.51 14.47
C THR A 98 13.26 -6.44 13.71
N GLN A 99 13.81 -5.22 13.72
CA GLN A 99 13.33 -4.11 12.94
C GLN A 99 13.42 -4.60 11.48
N PRO A 100 12.30 -4.70 10.75
CA PRO A 100 12.31 -5.25 9.41
C PRO A 100 13.23 -4.39 8.55
N ASP A 101 14.34 -4.99 8.12
CA ASP A 101 15.37 -4.29 7.38
C ASP A 101 14.78 -3.78 6.06
N PRO A 102 14.72 -2.44 5.85
CA PRO A 102 14.16 -1.88 4.64
C PRO A 102 14.89 -2.31 3.37
N GLN A 103 16.18 -2.68 3.46
CA GLN A 103 16.93 -3.20 2.33
C GLN A 103 16.48 -4.62 1.96
N ALA A 104 16.30 -5.49 2.96
CA ALA A 104 15.78 -6.85 2.74
C ALA A 104 14.38 -6.86 2.10
N ILE A 105 13.52 -5.92 2.48
CA ILE A 105 12.19 -5.76 1.84
C ILE A 105 12.36 -5.31 0.39
N ALA A 106 13.22 -4.33 0.11
CA ALA A 106 13.45 -3.84 -1.24
C ALA A 106 13.98 -4.95 -2.17
N ASP A 107 14.92 -5.76 -1.68
CA ASP A 107 15.48 -6.89 -2.42
C ASP A 107 14.43 -7.99 -2.67
N ALA A 108 13.60 -8.29 -1.67
CA ALA A 108 12.53 -9.28 -1.81
C ALA A 108 11.49 -8.84 -2.86
N VAL A 109 11.11 -7.56 -2.84
CA VAL A 109 10.17 -6.98 -3.83
C VAL A 109 10.80 -6.97 -5.22
N GLY A 110 12.09 -6.60 -5.35
CA GLY A 110 12.83 -6.63 -6.61
C GLY A 110 12.84 -8.03 -7.23
N LYS A 111 13.20 -9.06 -6.44
CA LYS A 111 13.19 -10.46 -6.89
C LYS A 111 11.81 -10.94 -7.30
N ALA A 112 10.75 -10.56 -6.56
CA ALA A 112 9.39 -10.92 -6.90
C ALA A 112 8.92 -10.26 -8.22
N ALA A 113 9.28 -8.99 -8.41
CA ALA A 113 8.98 -8.25 -9.64
C ALA A 113 9.68 -8.86 -10.85
N GLU A 114 10.97 -9.20 -10.73
CA GLU A 114 11.73 -9.87 -11.81
C GLU A 114 11.16 -11.26 -12.13
N ALA A 115 10.77 -12.05 -11.14
CA ALA A 115 10.17 -13.36 -11.37
C ALA A 115 8.83 -13.26 -12.11
N LEU A 116 8.01 -12.28 -11.73
CA LEU A 116 6.72 -12.04 -12.38
C LEU A 116 6.90 -11.49 -13.80
N LEU A 117 7.85 -10.57 -14.00
CA LEU A 117 8.21 -10.03 -15.30
C LEU A 117 8.79 -11.12 -16.22
N GLY A 118 9.71 -11.94 -15.71
CA GLY A 118 10.28 -13.08 -16.42
C GLY A 118 9.22 -14.12 -16.80
N ARG A 119 8.20 -14.32 -15.96
CA ARG A 119 7.07 -15.20 -16.29
C ARG A 119 6.11 -14.60 -17.33
N LEU A 120 5.97 -13.28 -17.35
CA LEU A 120 5.09 -12.59 -18.29
C LEU A 120 5.73 -12.38 -19.68
N PHE A 121 7.05 -12.21 -19.74
CA PHE A 121 7.78 -11.90 -20.98
C PHE A 121 8.79 -12.97 -21.42
N GLY A 122 9.20 -13.87 -20.53
CA GLY A 122 10.11 -14.99 -20.83
C GLY A 122 9.42 -16.26 -21.33
N GLY A 123 8.08 -16.30 -21.33
CA GLY A 123 7.28 -17.40 -21.84
C GLY A 123 7.18 -17.45 -23.36
N LYS A 124 8.29 -17.26 -24.10
CA LYS A 124 8.43 -17.67 -25.51
C LYS A 124 9.90 -17.57 -25.98
N LYS A 125 10.67 -18.64 -25.79
CA LYS A 125 11.68 -19.06 -26.76
C LYS A 125 11.26 -20.43 -27.29
N ALA A 126 11.34 -20.54 -28.62
CA ALA A 126 11.03 -21.72 -29.42
C ALA A 126 11.85 -22.95 -29.01
#